data_AF-A0A927FZL0-F1
#
_entry.id   AF-A0A927FZL0-F1
#
_cell.length_a   1.000
_cell.length_b   1.000
_cell.length_c   1.000
_cell.angle_alpha   90.00
_cell.angle_beta   90.00
_cell.angle_gamma   90.00
#
_symmetry.space_group_name_H-M   'P 1'
#
loop_
_entity.id
_entity.type
_entity.pdbx_description
1 polymer ?
#
loop_
_entity_poly.entity_id
_entity_poly.type
_entity_poly.pdbx_seq_one_letter_code
_entity_poly.pdbx_strand_id
1 'polypeptide(L)'
;MKIELQSDYKKVVLRKIQEKGLRFSENQSEENMIIQYYSYLRKKAFEGPHKVFKSREFYCPETVRKGFEKLEKIIEIGGDIVPYFNRTASDLTKYDDMFSDWGIMHFHLGEELIPGENLVKRGDPVLFAYMNDNKVYFINIFSHGHWSDKEVIQMMYNYWPELLEKYIAPGVSAISPEPDSSDIKKLREAGITYFFSINDSEGEKVFLMPPGLGLNSARSSTRDSMVLNDIMNQLRHIQDEIINNEDEIEKWMSVNGIKKNQEITLELIDFNPSELKLFDKYNEFTYTIQL
;
A
#
# COMPACT_ATOMS: atom_id res chain seq x y z
N MET A 1 -35.24 -5.76 -6.61
CA MET A 1 -34.04 -4.91 -6.81
C MET A 1 -32.88 -5.69 -7.42
N LYS A 2 -32.04 -5.01 -8.23
CA LYS A 2 -30.74 -5.50 -8.72
C LYS A 2 -29.60 -4.64 -8.22
N ILE A 3 -28.55 -5.25 -7.70
CA ILE A 3 -27.37 -4.58 -7.15
C ILE A 3 -26.20 -5.58 -7.06
N GLU A 4 -25.00 -5.18 -7.48
CA GLU A 4 -23.80 -6.06 -7.49
C GLU A 4 -22.56 -5.28 -7.01
N LEU A 5 -22.57 -4.85 -5.74
CA LEU A 5 -21.60 -3.90 -5.19
C LEU A 5 -20.15 -4.35 -5.34
N GLN A 6 -19.86 -5.64 -5.15
CA GLN A 6 -18.50 -6.16 -5.28
C GLN A 6 -18.00 -6.07 -6.73
N SER A 7 -18.85 -6.39 -7.71
CA SER A 7 -18.50 -6.28 -9.13
C SER A 7 -18.31 -4.83 -9.54
N ASP A 8 -19.25 -3.97 -9.14
CA ASP A 8 -19.19 -2.55 -9.49
C ASP A 8 -18.01 -1.85 -8.83
N TYR A 9 -17.64 -2.23 -7.61
CA TYR A 9 -16.43 -1.73 -6.96
C TYR A 9 -15.17 -2.00 -7.77
N LYS A 10 -15.00 -3.23 -8.30
CA LYS A 10 -13.86 -3.55 -9.17
C LYS A 10 -13.83 -2.63 -10.38
N LYS A 11 -14.97 -2.40 -11.04
CA LYS A 11 -15.08 -1.47 -12.18
C LYS A 11 -14.71 -0.03 -11.80
N VAL A 12 -15.18 0.45 -10.65
CA VAL A 12 -14.85 1.79 -10.14
C VAL A 12 -13.34 1.94 -9.94
N VAL A 13 -12.69 0.95 -9.32
CA VAL A 13 -11.23 0.97 -9.11
C VAL A 13 -10.48 0.88 -10.44
N LEU A 14 -10.88 0.01 -11.36
CA LEU A 14 -10.26 -0.10 -12.68
C LEU A 14 -10.37 1.20 -13.48
N ARG A 15 -11.50 1.92 -13.39
CA ARG A 15 -11.65 3.25 -13.96
C ARG A 15 -10.66 4.25 -13.33
N LYS A 16 -10.53 4.25 -11.99
CA LYS A 16 -9.54 5.09 -11.27
C LYS A 16 -8.09 4.78 -11.67
N ILE A 17 -7.77 3.51 -11.97
CA ILE A 17 -6.46 3.09 -12.49
C ILE A 17 -6.21 3.69 -13.88
N GLN A 18 -7.19 3.58 -14.78
CA GLN A 18 -7.11 4.13 -16.14
C GLN A 18 -7.00 5.66 -16.16
N GLU A 19 -7.82 6.36 -15.37
CA GLU A 19 -7.80 7.83 -15.25
C GLU A 19 -6.45 8.36 -14.76
N LYS A 20 -5.76 7.60 -13.90
CA LYS A 20 -4.41 7.94 -13.42
C LYS A 20 -3.29 7.61 -14.41
N GLY A 21 -3.61 6.97 -15.55
CA GLY A 21 -2.64 6.58 -16.57
C GLY A 21 -1.63 5.54 -16.08
N LEU A 22 -2.01 4.71 -15.09
CA LEU A 22 -1.15 3.64 -14.60
C LEU A 22 -1.06 2.52 -15.64
N ARG A 23 0.13 1.93 -15.80
CA ARG A 23 0.31 0.80 -16.70
C ARG A 23 -0.17 -0.48 -16.01
N PHE A 24 -0.92 -1.29 -16.72
CA PHE A 24 -1.38 -2.61 -16.28
C PHE A 24 -1.40 -3.57 -17.48
N SER A 25 -1.55 -4.86 -17.23
CA SER A 25 -1.65 -5.89 -18.27
C SER A 25 -3.05 -6.48 -18.30
N GLU A 26 -3.60 -6.69 -19.50
CA GLU A 26 -4.89 -7.38 -19.69
C GLU A 26 -4.83 -8.86 -19.24
N ASN A 27 -3.63 -9.44 -19.13
CA ASN A 27 -3.45 -10.81 -18.64
C ASN A 27 -3.41 -10.89 -17.10
N GLN A 28 -3.42 -9.76 -16.39
CA GLN A 28 -3.45 -9.71 -14.94
C GLN A 28 -4.90 -9.81 -14.46
N SER A 29 -5.16 -10.58 -13.39
CA SER A 29 -6.50 -10.61 -12.79
C SER A 29 -6.89 -9.24 -12.23
N GLU A 30 -8.19 -8.93 -12.25
CA GLU A 30 -8.73 -7.69 -11.71
C GLU A 30 -8.35 -7.50 -10.25
N GLU A 31 -8.41 -8.57 -9.45
CA GLU A 31 -8.00 -8.54 -8.05
C GLU A 31 -6.53 -8.14 -7.89
N ASN A 32 -5.64 -8.73 -8.68
CA ASN A 32 -4.22 -8.37 -8.61
C ASN A 32 -3.98 -6.93 -9.08
N MET A 33 -4.72 -6.44 -10.08
CA MET A 33 -4.63 -5.03 -10.49
C MET A 33 -5.05 -4.09 -9.35
N ILE A 34 -6.13 -4.41 -8.66
CA ILE A 34 -6.64 -3.65 -7.51
C ILE A 34 -5.66 -3.70 -6.33
N ILE A 35 -5.12 -4.88 -6.00
CA ILE A 35 -4.13 -5.04 -4.93
C ILE A 35 -2.88 -4.21 -5.21
N GLN A 36 -2.35 -4.26 -6.44
CA GLN A 36 -1.20 -3.46 -6.86
C GLN A 36 -1.51 -1.96 -6.83
N TYR A 37 -2.74 -1.58 -7.17
CA TYR A 37 -3.20 -0.20 -7.06
C TYR A 37 -3.23 0.27 -5.60
N TYR A 38 -3.66 -0.57 -4.66
CA TYR A 38 -3.59 -0.24 -3.24
C TYR A 38 -2.14 -0.09 -2.76
N SER A 39 -1.23 -0.97 -3.19
CA SER A 39 0.19 -0.80 -2.90
C SER A 39 0.72 0.53 -3.44
N TYR A 40 0.31 0.93 -4.66
CA TYR A 40 0.65 2.24 -5.25
C TYR A 40 0.12 3.40 -4.41
N LEU A 41 -1.15 3.36 -4.00
CA LEU A 41 -1.75 4.38 -3.13
C LEU A 41 -1.03 4.45 -1.79
N ARG A 42 -0.72 3.31 -1.17
CA ARG A 42 0.00 3.23 0.11
C ARG A 42 1.40 3.83 0.03
N LYS A 43 2.13 3.67 -1.08
CA LYS A 43 3.42 4.34 -1.30
C LYS A 43 3.26 5.85 -1.42
N LYS A 44 2.19 6.29 -2.06
CA LYS A 44 1.91 7.71 -2.33
C LYS A 44 1.16 8.42 -1.21
N ALA A 45 0.85 7.72 -0.12
CA ALA A 45 0.17 8.28 1.03
C ALA A 45 1.09 9.21 1.84
N PHE A 46 1.58 10.26 1.18
CA PHE A 46 2.26 11.42 1.77
C PHE A 46 1.27 12.57 1.77
N GLU A 47 0.28 12.51 2.66
CA GLU A 47 -0.62 13.63 2.87
C GLU A 47 0.00 14.61 3.86
N GLY A 48 0.43 15.76 3.35
CA GLY A 48 0.92 16.87 4.17
C GLY A 48 2.33 16.66 4.76
N PRO A 49 2.76 17.57 5.65
CA PRO A 49 4.08 17.56 6.28
C PRO A 49 4.34 16.30 7.10
N HIS A 50 5.53 15.70 6.94
CA HIS A 50 5.96 14.55 7.74
C HIS A 50 7.13 14.90 8.64
N LYS A 51 7.13 14.35 9.86
CA LYS A 51 8.29 14.44 10.74
C LYS A 51 9.32 13.39 10.37
N VAL A 52 10.54 13.83 10.08
CA VAL A 52 11.66 12.95 9.73
C VAL A 52 12.43 12.53 10.98
N PHE A 53 12.75 11.24 11.06
CA PHE A 53 13.65 10.66 12.05
C PHE A 53 14.77 9.93 11.33
N LYS A 54 16.00 10.04 11.84
CA LYS A 54 17.18 9.34 11.30
C LYS A 54 17.70 8.38 12.35
N SER A 55 18.19 7.22 11.92
CA SER A 55 18.86 6.29 12.82
C SER A 55 20.10 6.96 13.43
N ARG A 56 20.55 6.50 14.60
CA ARG A 56 21.76 7.08 15.23
C ARG A 56 23.01 6.87 14.38
N GLU A 57 23.02 5.82 13.56
CA GLU A 57 24.09 5.46 12.62
C GLU A 57 23.82 5.92 11.19
N PHE A 58 22.86 6.83 11.00
CA PHE A 58 22.54 7.33 9.68
C PHE A 58 23.76 7.99 9.04
N TYR A 59 24.17 7.48 7.88
CA TYR A 59 25.30 8.00 7.13
C TYR A 59 24.87 8.36 5.72
N CYS A 60 25.11 9.62 5.32
CA CYS A 60 24.85 10.10 3.98
C CYS A 60 26.17 10.34 3.24
N PRO A 61 26.50 9.55 2.21
CA PRO A 61 27.66 9.80 1.38
C PRO A 61 27.58 11.16 0.68
N GLU A 62 28.74 11.81 0.52
CA GLU A 62 28.83 13.14 -0.09
C GLU A 62 28.27 13.16 -1.52
N THR A 63 28.42 12.04 -2.26
CA THR A 63 27.98 11.89 -3.64
C THR A 63 26.47 12.00 -3.84
N VAL A 64 25.67 11.76 -2.80
CA VAL A 64 24.20 11.84 -2.85
C VAL A 64 23.61 12.85 -1.88
N ARG A 65 24.46 13.58 -1.12
CA ARG A 65 24.04 14.50 -0.06
C ARG A 65 23.01 15.52 -0.52
N LYS A 66 23.26 16.17 -1.65
CA LYS A 66 22.34 17.19 -2.19
C LYS A 66 20.98 16.60 -2.58
N GLY A 67 20.96 15.41 -3.19
CA GLY A 67 19.70 14.74 -3.53
C GLY A 67 18.92 14.31 -2.29
N PHE A 68 19.63 13.82 -1.28
CA PHE A 68 19.07 13.49 0.03
C PHE A 68 18.47 14.71 0.74
N GLU A 69 19.21 15.80 0.87
CA GLU A 69 18.74 17.02 1.54
C GLU A 69 17.50 17.63 0.84
N LYS A 70 17.44 17.55 -0.50
CA LYS A 70 16.23 17.94 -1.25
C LYS A 70 15.04 17.05 -0.92
N LEU A 71 15.22 15.72 -0.93
CA LEU A 71 14.14 14.78 -0.60
C LEU A 71 13.65 14.97 0.83
N GLU A 72 14.57 15.09 1.79
CA GLU A 72 14.25 15.33 3.19
C GLU A 72 13.35 16.56 3.34
N LYS A 73 13.76 17.69 2.75
CA LYS A 73 12.97 18.92 2.78
C LYS A 73 11.59 18.76 2.13
N ILE A 74 11.49 18.03 1.01
CA ILE A 74 10.21 17.76 0.34
C ILE A 74 9.29 16.97 1.26
N ILE A 75 9.80 15.93 1.94
CA ILE A 75 9.04 15.13 2.89
C ILE A 75 8.56 15.99 4.07
N GLU A 76 9.45 16.82 4.62
CA GLU A 76 9.12 17.68 5.76
C GLU A 76 8.02 18.70 5.47
N ILE A 77 7.91 19.20 4.24
CA ILE A 77 6.88 20.16 3.86
C ILE A 77 5.64 19.50 3.21
N GLY A 78 5.66 18.18 3.01
CA GLY A 78 4.58 17.45 2.35
C GLY A 78 4.50 17.67 0.83
N GLY A 79 5.64 17.85 0.18
CA GLY A 79 5.72 17.97 -1.28
C GLY A 79 5.64 16.62 -2.00
N ASP A 80 5.64 16.66 -3.34
CA ASP A 80 5.58 15.44 -4.16
C ASP A 80 6.91 14.68 -4.14
N ILE A 81 6.86 13.47 -3.59
CA ILE A 81 8.00 12.55 -3.47
C ILE A 81 8.04 11.48 -4.57
N VAL A 82 7.03 11.41 -5.43
CA VAL A 82 7.00 10.50 -6.59
C VAL A 82 8.26 10.60 -7.47
N PRO A 83 8.89 11.77 -7.67
CA PRO A 83 10.13 11.85 -8.43
C PRO A 83 11.27 10.98 -7.90
N TYR A 84 11.24 10.60 -6.63
CA TYR A 84 12.31 9.83 -5.99
C TYR A 84 12.03 8.32 -5.99
N PHE A 85 10.88 7.89 -6.53
CA PHE A 85 10.56 6.47 -6.68
C PHE A 85 11.30 5.81 -7.84
N ASN A 86 11.23 4.48 -7.89
CA ASN A 86 11.64 3.74 -9.07
C ASN A 86 10.74 4.05 -10.28
N ARG A 87 11.30 3.92 -11.50
CA ARG A 87 10.57 4.19 -12.75
C ARG A 87 9.32 3.31 -12.94
N THR A 88 9.32 2.15 -12.31
CA THR A 88 8.23 1.18 -12.37
C THR A 88 7.13 1.45 -11.35
N ALA A 89 7.20 2.52 -10.55
CA ALA A 89 6.22 2.80 -9.50
C ALA A 89 4.81 3.03 -10.06
N SER A 90 4.68 3.51 -11.30
CA SER A 90 3.40 3.67 -12.00
C SER A 90 3.03 2.48 -12.90
N ASP A 91 3.74 1.36 -12.78
CA ASP A 91 3.50 0.12 -13.53
C ASP A 91 3.03 -0.98 -12.57
N LEU A 92 1.73 -1.25 -12.60
CA LEU A 92 1.08 -2.24 -11.73
C LEU A 92 1.48 -3.68 -12.04
N THR A 93 2.18 -3.92 -13.16
CA THR A 93 2.76 -5.23 -13.49
C THR A 93 4.08 -5.50 -12.75
N LYS A 94 4.61 -4.49 -12.05
CA LYS A 94 5.88 -4.57 -11.32
C LYS A 94 5.63 -4.58 -9.82
N TYR A 95 6.30 -5.51 -9.15
CA TYR A 95 6.19 -5.72 -7.72
C TYR A 95 7.39 -5.10 -7.01
N ASP A 96 7.12 -4.49 -5.86
CA ASP A 96 8.16 -4.01 -4.97
C ASP A 96 8.14 -4.90 -3.74
N ASP A 97 8.86 -6.02 -3.85
CA ASP A 97 8.83 -7.08 -2.86
C ASP A 97 9.29 -6.57 -1.49
N MET A 98 10.24 -5.63 -1.42
CA MET A 98 10.69 -5.06 -0.16
C MET A 98 9.60 -4.22 0.51
N PHE A 99 8.89 -3.40 -0.26
CA PHE A 99 7.78 -2.61 0.27
C PHE A 99 6.58 -3.47 0.67
N SER A 100 6.27 -4.51 -0.11
CA SER A 100 5.17 -5.43 0.21
C SER A 100 5.51 -6.30 1.42
N ASP A 101 6.75 -6.79 1.52
CA ASP A 101 7.17 -7.67 2.59
C ASP A 101 7.46 -6.93 3.90
N TRP A 102 8.18 -5.81 3.85
CA TRP A 102 8.63 -5.09 5.04
C TRP A 102 7.99 -3.72 5.22
N GLY A 103 7.22 -3.20 4.26
CA GLY A 103 6.73 -1.83 4.32
C GLY A 103 7.82 -0.77 4.11
N ILE A 104 9.03 -1.18 3.74
CA ILE A 104 10.17 -0.28 3.56
C ILE A 104 10.22 0.20 2.11
N MET A 105 10.35 1.51 1.96
CA MET A 105 10.49 2.17 0.67
C MET A 105 11.95 2.45 0.38
N HIS A 106 12.31 2.41 -0.91
CA HIS A 106 13.60 2.85 -1.39
C HIS A 106 13.45 4.09 -2.27
N PHE A 107 14.29 5.09 -2.03
CA PHE A 107 14.29 6.36 -2.73
C PHE A 107 15.61 6.57 -3.48
N HIS A 108 15.53 6.90 -4.76
CA HIS A 108 16.67 7.36 -5.54
C HIS A 108 17.05 8.77 -5.15
N LEU A 109 18.35 9.04 -5.01
CA LEU A 109 18.85 10.32 -4.49
C LEU A 109 19.52 11.18 -5.58
N GLY A 110 18.99 11.13 -6.80
CA GLY A 110 19.47 11.93 -7.92
C GLY A 110 19.22 13.41 -7.72
N GLU A 111 20.17 14.26 -8.11
CA GLU A 111 20.04 15.72 -7.96
C GLU A 111 19.12 16.36 -9.00
N GLU A 112 19.02 15.75 -10.18
CA GLU A 112 18.34 16.28 -11.35
C GLU A 112 17.28 15.29 -11.84
N LEU A 113 16.22 15.81 -12.45
CA LEU A 113 15.24 15.00 -13.17
C LEU A 113 15.84 14.42 -14.45
N ILE A 114 15.33 13.27 -14.85
CA ILE A 114 15.57 12.69 -16.18
C ILE A 114 14.80 13.54 -17.19
N PRO A 115 15.44 14.03 -18.27
CA PRO A 115 14.75 14.83 -19.28
C PRO A 115 13.51 14.13 -19.84
N GLY A 116 12.35 14.79 -19.76
CA GLY A 116 11.06 14.24 -20.22
C GLY A 116 10.35 13.31 -19.23
N GLU A 117 10.87 13.12 -18.02
CA GLU A 117 10.26 12.27 -16.98
C GLU A 117 10.13 13.03 -15.65
N ASN A 118 9.10 12.71 -14.86
CA ASN A 118 8.95 13.19 -13.48
C ASN A 118 9.68 12.25 -12.51
N LEU A 119 10.95 11.95 -12.77
CA LEU A 119 11.79 11.05 -11.99
C LEU A 119 13.22 11.59 -11.90
N VAL A 120 13.86 11.48 -10.74
CA VAL A 120 15.26 11.83 -10.57
C VAL A 120 16.17 10.81 -11.27
N LYS A 121 17.36 11.25 -11.66
CA LYS A 121 18.40 10.35 -12.19
C LYS A 121 18.68 9.24 -11.18
N ARG A 122 18.62 8.00 -11.64
CA ARG A 122 18.99 6.84 -10.81
C ARG A 122 20.48 6.93 -10.48
N GLY A 123 20.81 6.59 -9.25
CA GLY A 123 22.18 6.56 -8.78
C GLY A 123 22.31 5.58 -7.63
N ASP A 124 23.53 5.15 -7.37
CA ASP A 124 23.89 4.35 -6.21
C ASP A 124 24.67 5.26 -5.24
N PRO A 125 24.32 5.34 -3.95
CA PRO A 125 23.32 4.57 -3.18
C PRO A 125 21.87 5.10 -3.18
N VAL A 126 20.97 4.39 -2.51
CA VAL A 126 19.54 4.72 -2.30
C VAL A 126 19.21 4.84 -0.81
N LEU A 127 18.24 5.67 -0.47
CA LEU A 127 17.71 5.80 0.89
C LEU A 127 16.67 4.71 1.15
N PHE A 128 16.81 3.96 2.24
CA PHE A 128 15.74 3.11 2.77
C PHE A 128 15.01 3.85 3.88
N ALA A 129 13.68 3.91 3.79
CA ALA A 129 12.85 4.55 4.79
C ALA A 129 11.58 3.76 5.08
N TYR A 130 11.13 3.86 6.32
CA TYR A 130 9.88 3.28 6.79
C TYR A 130 8.90 4.40 7.14
N MET A 131 7.65 4.25 6.75
CA MET A 131 6.60 5.23 7.01
C MET A 131 5.64 4.72 8.07
N ASN A 132 5.30 5.60 9.02
CA ASN A 132 4.29 5.32 10.02
C ASN A 132 3.53 6.60 10.35
N ASP A 133 2.25 6.65 9.97
CA ASP A 133 1.42 7.85 10.05
C ASP A 133 2.10 9.07 9.41
N ASN A 134 2.16 10.19 10.11
CA ASN A 134 2.84 11.41 9.66
C ASN A 134 4.36 11.43 9.95
N LYS A 135 4.98 10.27 10.15
CA LYS A 135 6.41 10.13 10.44
C LYS A 135 7.12 9.30 9.39
N VAL A 136 8.33 9.71 9.05
CA VAL A 136 9.21 8.98 8.15
C VAL A 136 10.52 8.70 8.85
N TYR A 137 10.89 7.43 8.89
CA TYR A 137 12.06 6.91 9.57
C TYR A 137 13.10 6.53 8.52
N PHE A 138 14.11 7.38 8.35
CA PHE A 138 15.26 7.14 7.48
C PHE A 138 16.18 6.13 8.15
N ILE A 139 16.14 4.88 7.66
CA ILE A 139 16.87 3.76 8.23
C ILE A 139 18.36 3.96 7.95
N ASN A 140 18.74 3.95 6.67
CA ASN A 140 20.06 4.34 6.22
C ASN A 140 20.08 4.53 4.69
N ILE A 141 21.24 4.92 4.17
CA ILE A 141 21.53 4.93 2.75
C ILE A 141 22.38 3.69 2.41
N PHE A 142 21.84 2.83 1.54
CA PHE A 142 22.44 1.55 1.17
C PHE A 142 22.76 1.52 -0.31
N SER A 143 23.78 0.74 -0.70
CA SER A 143 23.95 0.39 -2.09
C SER A 143 22.73 -0.35 -2.65
N HIS A 144 22.57 -0.33 -3.96
CA HIS A 144 21.57 -1.14 -4.65
C HIS A 144 21.81 -2.62 -4.38
N GLY A 145 20.73 -3.37 -4.15
CA GLY A 145 20.79 -4.83 -4.00
C GLY A 145 20.56 -5.33 -2.58
N HIS A 146 20.70 -4.46 -1.56
CA HIS A 146 20.49 -4.81 -0.14
C HIS A 146 19.00 -4.96 0.24
N TRP A 147 18.16 -5.43 -0.68
CA TRP A 147 16.70 -5.45 -0.55
C TRP A 147 16.19 -6.45 0.49
N SER A 148 16.95 -7.52 0.74
CA SER A 148 16.59 -8.63 1.63
C SER A 148 17.51 -8.77 2.83
N ASP A 149 18.33 -7.76 3.10
CA ASP A 149 19.29 -7.79 4.20
C ASP A 149 18.60 -7.60 5.54
N LYS A 150 18.66 -8.63 6.40
CA LYS A 150 18.06 -8.60 7.75
C LYS A 150 18.59 -7.45 8.61
N GLU A 151 19.80 -6.97 8.31
CA GLU A 151 20.41 -5.81 8.98
C GLU A 151 19.52 -4.56 8.89
N VAL A 152 18.74 -4.40 7.83
CA VAL A 152 17.79 -3.28 7.70
C VAL A 152 16.73 -3.33 8.81
N ILE A 153 16.20 -4.51 9.09
CA ILE A 153 15.22 -4.71 10.18
C ILE A 153 15.90 -4.66 11.54
N GLN A 154 17.12 -5.19 11.67
CA GLN A 154 17.91 -5.08 12.89
C GLN A 154 18.14 -3.61 13.26
N MET A 155 18.50 -2.75 12.30
CA MET A 155 18.62 -1.31 12.51
C MET A 155 17.30 -0.69 12.96
N MET A 156 16.18 -1.04 12.30
CA MET A 156 14.86 -0.54 12.73
C MET A 156 14.57 -0.92 14.17
N TYR A 157 14.85 -2.16 14.58
CA TYR A 157 14.64 -2.61 15.96
C TYR A 157 15.53 -1.90 16.96
N ASN A 158 16.80 -1.70 16.62
CA ASN A 158 17.76 -1.05 17.51
C ASN A 158 17.38 0.41 17.82
N TYR A 159 16.76 1.11 16.86
CA TYR A 159 16.46 2.55 16.98
C TYR A 159 15.00 2.86 17.27
N TRP A 160 14.09 2.03 16.79
CA TRP A 160 12.64 2.22 16.88
C TRP A 160 11.93 0.87 17.09
N PRO A 161 12.21 0.16 18.20
CA PRO A 161 11.60 -1.14 18.48
C PRO A 161 10.07 -1.06 18.49
N GLU A 162 9.49 0.09 18.86
CA GLU A 162 8.05 0.33 18.88
C GLU A 162 7.38 0.18 17.50
N LEU A 163 8.12 0.37 16.41
CA LEU A 163 7.61 0.15 15.05
C LEU A 163 7.43 -1.34 14.75
N LEU A 164 8.15 -2.21 15.48
CA LEU A 164 8.21 -3.64 15.25
C LEU A 164 7.45 -4.46 16.29
N GLU A 165 7.07 -3.87 17.43
CA GLU A 165 6.38 -4.56 18.54
C GLU A 165 5.19 -5.41 18.09
N LYS A 166 4.29 -4.86 17.25
CA LYS A 166 3.11 -5.58 16.74
C LYS A 166 3.43 -6.73 15.78
N TYR A 167 4.66 -6.83 15.30
CA TYR A 167 5.12 -7.88 14.41
C TYR A 167 5.97 -8.94 15.13
N ILE A 168 6.25 -8.75 16.42
CA ILE A 168 6.84 -9.81 17.25
C ILE A 168 5.86 -10.98 17.31
N ALA A 169 6.35 -12.18 17.02
CA ALA A 169 5.55 -13.39 16.96
C ALA A 169 5.41 -14.01 18.37
N PRO A 170 4.29 -13.79 19.08
CA PRO A 170 4.15 -14.29 20.44
C PRO A 170 4.16 -15.82 20.46
N GLY A 171 4.91 -16.41 21.38
CA GLY A 171 5.00 -17.86 21.55
C GLY A 171 5.91 -18.58 20.56
N VAL A 172 6.56 -17.87 19.63
CA VAL A 172 7.62 -18.44 18.79
C VAL A 172 8.95 -18.37 19.56
N SER A 173 9.53 -19.53 19.85
CA SER A 173 10.83 -19.64 20.55
C SER A 173 11.98 -20.10 19.64
N ALA A 174 11.67 -20.61 18.44
CA ALA A 174 12.65 -21.05 17.46
C ALA A 174 12.04 -21.14 16.06
N ILE A 175 12.88 -20.97 15.04
CA ILE A 175 12.56 -21.17 13.62
C ILE A 175 13.61 -22.13 13.05
N SER A 176 13.20 -23.15 12.29
CA SER A 176 14.11 -24.12 11.70
C SER A 176 13.63 -24.59 10.32
N PRO A 177 14.44 -24.43 9.25
CA PRO A 177 15.67 -23.63 9.22
C PRO A 177 15.36 -22.14 9.40
N GLU A 178 16.25 -21.41 10.07
CA GLU A 178 16.12 -19.95 10.17
C GLU A 178 16.57 -19.29 8.85
N PRO A 179 15.73 -18.47 8.20
CA PRO A 179 16.10 -17.85 6.94
C PRO A 179 17.18 -16.76 7.15
N ASP A 180 18.20 -16.80 6.31
CA ASP A 180 19.14 -15.69 6.14
C ASP A 180 18.66 -14.69 5.07
N SER A 181 19.43 -13.63 4.81
CA SER A 181 19.09 -12.61 3.80
C SER A 181 18.95 -13.17 2.37
N SER A 182 19.65 -14.26 2.04
CA SER A 182 19.57 -14.94 0.75
C SER A 182 18.30 -15.78 0.65
N ASP A 183 17.94 -16.47 1.73
CA ASP A 183 16.69 -17.24 1.80
C ASP A 183 15.47 -16.32 1.75
N ILE A 184 15.50 -15.16 2.42
CA ILE A 184 14.43 -14.16 2.32
C ILE A 184 14.18 -13.73 0.87
N LYS A 185 15.25 -13.51 0.10
CA LYS A 185 15.12 -13.18 -1.32
C LYS A 185 14.40 -14.29 -2.08
N LYS A 186 14.80 -15.56 -1.88
CA LYS A 186 14.16 -16.72 -2.55
C LYS A 186 12.70 -16.89 -2.14
N LEU A 187 12.41 -16.71 -0.85
CA LEU A 187 11.05 -16.80 -0.29
C LEU A 187 10.14 -15.74 -0.90
N ARG A 188 10.63 -14.51 -1.07
CA ARG A 188 9.90 -13.44 -1.77
C ARG A 188 9.66 -13.77 -3.24
N GLU A 189 10.69 -14.23 -3.95
CA GLU A 189 10.56 -14.64 -5.36
C GLU A 189 9.53 -15.76 -5.54
N ALA A 190 9.36 -16.62 -4.53
CA ALA A 190 8.37 -17.69 -4.48
C ALA A 190 6.98 -17.26 -3.92
N GLY A 191 6.80 -16.03 -3.46
CA GLY A 191 5.54 -15.58 -2.85
C GLY A 191 5.22 -16.27 -1.52
N ILE A 192 6.25 -16.60 -0.73
CA ILE A 192 6.11 -17.29 0.56
C ILE A 192 6.35 -16.29 1.69
N THR A 193 5.35 -16.12 2.57
CA THR A 193 5.53 -15.42 3.85
C THR A 193 6.27 -16.32 4.84
N TYR A 194 7.15 -15.73 5.65
CA TYR A 194 8.07 -16.43 6.53
C TYR A 194 8.14 -15.73 7.88
N PHE A 195 8.69 -16.41 8.90
CA PHE A 195 9.18 -15.75 10.12
C PHE A 195 10.69 -15.69 10.06
N PHE A 196 11.29 -14.71 10.74
CA PHE A 196 12.75 -14.59 10.88
C PHE A 196 13.08 -14.05 12.26
N SER A 197 14.35 -14.09 12.64
CA SER A 197 14.83 -13.43 13.87
C SER A 197 15.82 -12.31 13.60
N ILE A 198 15.81 -11.37 14.54
CA ILE A 198 16.82 -10.36 14.82
C ILE A 198 17.29 -10.58 16.27
N ASN A 199 18.28 -9.81 16.73
CA ASN A 199 18.73 -9.85 18.11
C ASN A 199 18.30 -8.59 18.86
N ASP A 200 17.99 -8.72 20.15
CA ASP A 200 17.81 -7.58 21.03
C ASP A 200 19.16 -7.02 21.54
N SER A 201 19.09 -6.05 22.45
CA SER A 201 20.28 -5.42 23.04
C SER A 201 21.13 -6.36 23.91
N GLU A 202 20.55 -7.47 24.39
CA GLU A 202 21.24 -8.49 25.18
C GLU A 202 21.79 -9.63 24.29
N GLY A 203 21.46 -9.61 22.99
CA GLY A 203 21.86 -10.63 22.02
C GLY A 203 20.87 -11.79 21.92
N GLU A 204 19.71 -11.69 22.58
CA GLU A 204 18.67 -12.70 22.54
C GLU A 204 17.81 -12.55 21.28
N LYS A 205 17.30 -13.68 20.75
CA LYS A 205 16.53 -13.66 19.51
C LYS A 205 15.13 -13.12 19.73
N VAL A 206 14.75 -12.16 18.89
CA VAL A 206 13.38 -11.69 18.73
C VAL A 206 12.86 -12.18 17.39
N PHE A 207 11.78 -12.97 17.44
CA PHE A 207 11.16 -13.55 16.24
C PHE A 207 10.06 -12.64 15.72
N LEU A 208 10.14 -12.32 14.43
CA LEU A 208 9.28 -11.37 13.76
C LEU A 208 8.55 -12.03 12.59
N MET A 209 7.32 -11.61 12.37
CA MET A 209 6.73 -11.63 11.03
C MET A 209 7.20 -10.39 10.23
N PRO A 210 7.18 -10.41 8.89
CA PRO A 210 7.56 -9.27 8.08
C PRO A 210 6.66 -8.05 8.38
N PRO A 211 7.22 -6.84 8.61
CA PRO A 211 6.40 -5.66 8.97
C PRO A 211 5.42 -5.16 7.89
N GLY A 212 5.55 -5.63 6.65
CA GLY A 212 4.59 -5.45 5.57
C GLY A 212 3.53 -6.55 5.48
N LEU A 213 3.58 -7.55 6.36
CA LEU A 213 2.79 -8.80 6.38
C LEU A 213 3.15 -9.80 5.27
N GLY A 214 4.23 -9.56 4.54
CA GLY A 214 4.72 -10.50 3.55
C GLY A 214 3.98 -10.49 2.22
N LEU A 215 4.31 -11.51 1.43
CA LEU A 215 3.73 -11.78 0.13
C LEU A 215 2.85 -13.03 0.19
N ASN A 216 1.79 -13.04 -0.61
CA ASN A 216 0.99 -14.24 -0.84
C ASN A 216 1.51 -15.05 -2.04
N SER A 217 0.90 -16.20 -2.33
CA SER A 217 1.32 -17.09 -3.42
C SER A 217 1.11 -16.51 -4.83
N ALA A 218 0.36 -15.42 -4.97
CA ALA A 218 0.28 -14.64 -6.21
C ALA A 218 1.41 -13.58 -6.31
N ARG A 219 2.32 -13.56 -5.32
CA ARG A 219 3.41 -12.59 -5.13
C ARG A 219 2.90 -11.15 -4.97
N SER A 220 1.64 -10.98 -4.57
CA SER A 220 1.09 -9.67 -4.24
C SER A 220 1.16 -9.42 -2.72
N SER A 221 1.04 -8.16 -2.34
CA SER A 221 1.08 -7.72 -0.94
C SER A 221 -0.02 -8.38 -0.12
N THR A 222 0.34 -9.14 0.92
CA THR A 222 -0.62 -9.77 1.83
C THR A 222 -1.48 -8.70 2.51
N ARG A 223 -0.86 -7.61 2.97
CA ARG A 223 -1.57 -6.48 3.59
C ARG A 223 -2.63 -5.88 2.67
N ASP A 224 -2.26 -5.61 1.42
CA ASP A 224 -3.19 -4.96 0.48
C ASP A 224 -4.28 -5.94 0.00
N SER A 225 -3.98 -7.25 -0.02
CA SER A 225 -4.98 -8.31 -0.24
C SER A 225 -6.00 -8.39 0.89
N MET A 226 -5.56 -8.24 2.14
CA MET A 226 -6.46 -8.19 3.30
C MET A 226 -7.39 -6.97 3.23
N VAL A 227 -6.88 -5.82 2.79
CA VAL A 227 -7.71 -4.61 2.57
C VAL A 227 -8.78 -4.87 1.52
N LEU A 228 -8.42 -5.49 0.38
CA LEU A 228 -9.42 -5.85 -0.64
C LEU A 228 -10.48 -6.80 -0.06
N ASN A 229 -10.07 -7.83 0.65
CA ASN A 229 -11.00 -8.79 1.25
C ASN A 229 -11.94 -8.14 2.26
N ASP A 230 -11.45 -7.21 3.09
CA ASP A 230 -12.26 -6.47 4.04
C ASP A 230 -13.31 -5.60 3.32
N ILE A 231 -12.90 -4.82 2.32
CA ILE A 231 -13.82 -4.02 1.49
C ILE A 231 -14.85 -4.92 0.79
N MET A 232 -14.44 -6.05 0.23
CA MET A 232 -15.36 -7.01 -0.40
C MET A 232 -16.39 -7.54 0.61
N ASN A 233 -15.98 -7.86 1.83
CA ASN A 233 -16.89 -8.32 2.87
C ASN A 233 -17.85 -7.20 3.32
N GLN A 234 -17.35 -5.98 3.53
CA GLN A 234 -18.18 -4.82 3.88
C GLN A 234 -19.23 -4.55 2.81
N LEU A 235 -18.84 -4.52 1.53
CA LEU A 235 -19.76 -4.31 0.41
C LEU A 235 -20.82 -5.40 0.32
N ARG A 236 -20.48 -6.66 0.64
CA ARG A 236 -21.48 -7.74 0.72
C ARG A 236 -22.50 -7.46 1.82
N HIS A 237 -22.05 -7.06 3.01
CA HIS A 237 -22.95 -6.74 4.11
C HIS A 237 -23.85 -5.54 3.80
N ILE A 238 -23.29 -4.46 3.24
CA ILE A 238 -24.05 -3.29 2.78
C ILE A 238 -25.08 -3.69 1.72
N GLN A 239 -24.69 -4.55 0.77
CA GLN A 239 -25.61 -5.04 -0.25
C GLN A 239 -26.80 -5.79 0.36
N ASP A 240 -26.54 -6.70 1.30
CA ASP A 240 -27.59 -7.45 2.00
C ASP A 240 -28.53 -6.49 2.74
N GLU A 241 -28.00 -5.45 3.40
CA GLU A 241 -28.80 -4.42 4.06
C GLU A 241 -29.67 -3.63 3.09
N ILE A 242 -29.13 -3.19 1.95
CA ILE A 242 -29.89 -2.46 0.92
C ILE A 242 -31.03 -3.33 0.38
N ILE A 243 -30.76 -4.60 0.08
CA ILE A 243 -31.76 -5.53 -0.45
C ILE A 243 -32.88 -5.77 0.59
N ASN A 244 -32.51 -5.97 1.86
CA ASN A 244 -33.48 -6.19 2.93
C ASN A 244 -34.30 -4.94 3.28
N ASN A 245 -33.91 -3.76 2.81
CA ASN A 245 -34.59 -2.49 3.06
C ASN A 245 -35.05 -1.80 1.75
N GLU A 246 -35.41 -2.57 0.70
CA GLU A 246 -35.91 -2.04 -0.58
C GLU A 246 -37.07 -1.06 -0.39
N ASP A 247 -38.01 -1.36 0.51
CA ASP A 247 -39.17 -0.52 0.81
C ASP A 247 -38.78 0.87 1.36
N GLU A 248 -37.72 0.96 2.16
CA GLU A 248 -37.24 2.25 2.67
C GLU A 248 -36.62 3.11 1.56
N ILE A 249 -36.02 2.48 0.54
CA ILE A 249 -35.54 3.18 -0.66
C ILE A 249 -36.71 3.71 -1.47
N GLU A 250 -37.76 2.91 -1.68
CA GLU A 250 -38.97 3.38 -2.38
C GLU A 250 -39.65 4.55 -1.66
N LYS A 251 -39.72 4.48 -0.33
CA LYS A 251 -40.22 5.56 0.50
C LYS A 251 -39.34 6.81 0.41
N TRP A 252 -38.01 6.65 0.47
CA TRP A 252 -37.07 7.74 0.24
C TRP A 252 -37.26 8.37 -1.14
N MET A 253 -37.42 7.55 -2.19
CA MET A 253 -37.72 8.02 -3.56
C MET A 253 -38.99 8.86 -3.58
N SER A 254 -40.08 8.37 -2.98
CA SER A 254 -41.36 9.08 -2.93
C SER A 254 -41.25 10.44 -2.22
N VAL A 255 -40.55 10.50 -1.08
CA VAL A 255 -40.32 11.75 -0.33
C VAL A 255 -39.50 12.75 -1.14
N ASN A 256 -38.58 12.27 -1.98
CA ASN A 256 -37.75 13.10 -2.85
C ASN A 256 -38.38 13.36 -4.24
N GLY A 257 -39.66 13.01 -4.44
CA GLY A 257 -40.38 13.24 -5.70
C GLY A 257 -39.90 12.36 -6.87
N ILE A 258 -39.15 11.30 -6.59
CA ILE A 258 -38.66 10.34 -7.58
C ILE A 258 -39.74 9.30 -7.82
N LYS A 259 -40.15 9.16 -9.08
CA LYS A 259 -41.14 8.16 -9.49
C LYS A 259 -40.44 6.86 -9.88
N LYS A 260 -40.85 5.75 -9.27
CA LYS A 260 -40.43 4.41 -9.71
C LYS A 260 -41.03 4.11 -11.09
N ASN A 261 -40.20 4.14 -12.13
CA ASN A 261 -40.56 3.82 -13.51
C ASN A 261 -40.26 2.36 -13.86
N GLN A 262 -39.22 1.78 -13.24
CA GLN A 262 -38.80 0.39 -13.44
C GLN A 262 -38.36 -0.25 -12.12
N GLU A 263 -37.98 -1.53 -12.17
CA GLU A 263 -37.29 -2.20 -11.06
C GLU A 263 -36.04 -1.41 -10.65
N ILE A 264 -35.83 -1.23 -9.34
CA ILE A 264 -34.66 -0.54 -8.81
C ILE A 264 -33.40 -1.32 -9.19
N THR A 265 -32.48 -0.66 -9.88
CA THR A 265 -31.19 -1.21 -10.31
C THR A 265 -30.09 -0.25 -9.91
N LEU A 266 -29.37 -0.57 -8.83
CA LEU A 266 -28.35 0.30 -8.23
C LEU A 266 -26.95 -0.13 -8.68
N GLU A 267 -26.23 0.79 -9.31
CA GLU A 267 -24.82 0.63 -9.69
C GLU A 267 -23.93 1.47 -8.77
N LEU A 268 -22.86 0.87 -8.24
CA LEU A 268 -21.87 1.62 -7.46
C LEU A 268 -21.05 2.53 -8.37
N ILE A 269 -21.17 3.85 -8.18
CA ILE A 269 -20.45 4.84 -8.98
C ILE A 269 -19.24 5.44 -8.26
N ASP A 270 -19.26 5.48 -6.93
CA ASP A 270 -18.13 5.88 -6.10
C ASP A 270 -18.21 5.26 -4.69
N PHE A 271 -17.04 5.03 -4.10
CA PHE A 271 -16.87 4.46 -2.76
C PHE A 271 -15.62 5.03 -2.11
N ASN A 272 -15.78 5.47 -0.87
CA ASN A 272 -14.70 5.88 0.02
C ASN A 272 -15.04 5.47 1.48
N PRO A 273 -14.11 5.62 2.44
CA PRO A 273 -14.35 5.18 3.82
C PRO A 273 -15.51 5.87 4.54
N SER A 274 -16.00 7.02 4.06
CA SER A 274 -17.09 7.77 4.67
C SER A 274 -18.45 7.55 4.00
N GLU A 275 -18.46 7.21 2.71
CA GLU A 275 -19.71 7.10 1.96
C GLU A 275 -19.62 6.18 0.73
N LEU A 276 -20.79 5.69 0.34
CA LEU A 276 -21.04 4.91 -0.86
C LEU A 276 -22.12 5.60 -1.70
N LYS A 277 -21.86 5.77 -3.00
CA LYS A 277 -22.77 6.42 -3.96
C LYS A 277 -23.27 5.44 -4.99
N LEU A 278 -24.59 5.31 -5.07
CA LEU A 278 -25.30 4.44 -5.99
C LEU A 278 -26.06 5.26 -7.01
N PHE A 279 -26.10 4.79 -8.25
CA PHE A 279 -26.89 5.39 -9.32
C PHE A 279 -27.88 4.38 -9.89
N ASP A 280 -29.14 4.79 -10.00
CA ASP A 280 -30.14 4.07 -10.76
C ASP A 280 -30.43 4.83 -12.05
N LYS A 281 -30.00 4.26 -13.18
CA LYS A 281 -30.17 4.87 -14.50
C LYS A 281 -31.60 4.82 -15.04
N TYR A 282 -32.44 3.91 -14.56
CA TYR A 282 -33.80 3.71 -15.07
C TYR A 282 -34.82 4.57 -14.33
N ASN A 283 -34.53 4.87 -13.07
CA ASN A 283 -35.32 5.74 -12.22
C ASN A 283 -34.65 7.13 -12.03
N GLU A 284 -33.48 7.33 -12.64
CA GLU A 284 -32.73 8.60 -12.73
C GLU A 284 -32.44 9.26 -11.37
N PHE A 285 -31.94 8.48 -10.41
CA PHE A 285 -31.56 9.01 -9.09
C PHE A 285 -30.20 8.54 -8.62
N THR A 286 -29.60 9.35 -7.75
CA THR A 286 -28.40 9.00 -6.99
C THR A 286 -28.78 8.82 -5.53
N TYR A 287 -28.38 7.71 -4.93
CA TYR A 287 -28.59 7.41 -3.52
C TYR A 287 -27.24 7.32 -2.81
N THR A 288 -27.08 8.07 -1.72
CA THR A 288 -25.82 8.14 -0.97
C THR A 288 -26.03 7.56 0.42
N ILE A 289 -25.19 6.60 0.78
CA ILE A 289 -25.17 5.94 2.09
C ILE A 289 -23.92 6.42 2.82
N GLN A 290 -24.10 6.93 4.03
CA GLN A 290 -22.98 7.25 4.93
C GLN A 290 -22.61 5.99 5.72
N LEU A 291 -21.31 5.75 5.90
CA LEU A 291 -20.73 4.56 6.54
C LEU A 291 -20.24 4.84 7.97
#